data_AF-A0AA92BQM8-F1
#
_entry.id   AF-A0AA92BQM8-F1
#
_cell.length_a   1.000
_cell.length_b   1.000
_cell.length_c   1.000
_cell.angle_alpha   90.00
_cell.angle_beta   90.00
_cell.angle_gamma   90.00
#
_symmetry.space_group_name_H-M   'P 1'
#
loop_
_entity.id
_entity.type
_entity.pdbx_description
1 polymer ?
#
loop_
_entity_poly.entity_id
_entity_poly.type
_entity_poly.pdbx_seq_one_letter_code
_entity_poly.pdbx_strand_id
1 'polypeptide(L)'
;MSIEVQSFDDFDSLQQIEAQQSNLIRVVLEGRDDVALFASQWFVAEQEVFDFVEAGHIVAGAGCTSVANAVEHSRSTDGVPAIGIVDRDVLFRERNWAALYEQEQDRFEATTLNDQVHVASLWEIEAYLFDPDLLGHLVRACSRRPPATTAQMSAALEKTLAECALLLDIAPYLAGSHEAGAAVAAGYLCDANAQRVQAEVGRQLAELTPPGVAAATQVQALVEQIKAGLPVAPSEQLPFYLRYVDTKRLLLRLTHALGLTANIKWVLAALQEATSRRPHELAQVLERARHRFDVY
;
A
#
# COMPACT_ATOMS: atom_id res chain seq x y z
N MET A 1 9.46 34.50 -29.67
CA MET A 1 8.75 33.61 -28.74
C MET A 1 7.59 34.40 -28.18
N SER A 2 6.38 34.12 -28.69
CA SER A 2 5.13 34.66 -28.17
C SER A 2 4.81 33.90 -26.88
N ILE A 3 4.77 34.61 -25.76
CA ILE A 3 4.24 34.08 -24.51
C ILE A 3 2.73 34.07 -24.69
N GLU A 4 2.14 32.91 -24.94
CA GLU A 4 0.69 32.73 -24.80
C GLU A 4 0.37 32.83 -23.31
N VAL A 5 -0.11 34.01 -22.91
CA VAL A 5 -0.66 34.23 -21.58
C VAL A 5 -2.06 33.62 -21.60
N GLN A 6 -2.21 32.38 -21.12
CA GLN A 6 -3.53 31.79 -20.87
C GLN A 6 -4.29 32.65 -19.85
N SER A 7 -5.59 32.85 -20.10
CA SER A 7 -6.45 33.67 -19.24
C SER A 7 -6.74 32.92 -17.96
N PHE A 8 -6.91 33.62 -16.84
CA PHE A 8 -7.39 33.00 -15.59
C PHE A 8 -8.77 32.35 -15.72
N ASP A 9 -9.53 32.73 -16.75
CA ASP A 9 -10.84 32.15 -17.09
C ASP A 9 -10.74 30.77 -17.77
N ASP A 10 -9.53 30.32 -18.15
CA ASP A 10 -9.29 29.02 -18.79
C ASP A 10 -9.06 27.88 -17.77
N PHE A 11 -9.10 28.19 -16.46
CA PHE A 11 -8.83 27.24 -15.38
C PHE A 11 -10.10 26.93 -14.58
N ASP A 12 -10.31 25.63 -14.33
CA ASP A 12 -11.45 25.10 -13.58
C ASP A 12 -11.28 25.26 -12.05
N SER A 13 -10.06 25.56 -11.56
CA SER A 13 -9.83 25.79 -10.12
C SER A 13 -8.56 26.60 -9.78
N LEU A 14 -8.51 27.16 -8.56
CA LEU A 14 -7.30 27.80 -8.00
C LEU A 14 -6.13 26.82 -7.86
N GLN A 15 -6.40 25.55 -7.57
CA GLN A 15 -5.37 24.51 -7.47
C GLN A 15 -4.71 24.21 -8.82
N GLN A 16 -5.48 24.30 -9.91
CA GLN A 16 -4.94 24.18 -11.27
C GLN A 16 -4.02 25.36 -11.61
N ILE A 17 -4.43 26.58 -11.24
CA ILE A 17 -3.61 27.79 -11.39
C ILE A 17 -2.30 27.67 -10.60
N GLU A 18 -2.37 27.24 -9.34
CA GLU A 18 -1.18 27.08 -8.49
C GLU A 18 -0.23 26.00 -9.01
N ALA A 19 -0.75 24.85 -9.43
CA ALA A 19 0.07 23.77 -9.98
C ALA A 19 0.76 24.16 -11.29
N GLN A 20 0.03 24.83 -12.20
CA GLN A 20 0.61 25.27 -13.47
C GLN A 20 1.60 26.44 -13.30
N GLN A 21 1.38 27.33 -12.33
CA GLN A 21 2.33 28.42 -12.04
C GLN A 21 3.56 27.96 -11.26
N SER A 22 3.43 26.92 -10.43
CA SER A 22 4.51 26.40 -9.60
C SER A 22 5.50 25.52 -10.37
N ASN A 23 5.16 25.08 -11.59
CA ASN A 23 5.97 24.13 -12.40
C ASN A 23 6.34 22.85 -11.65
N LEU A 24 5.56 22.45 -10.63
CA LEU A 24 5.79 21.23 -9.87
C LEU A 24 5.28 20.01 -10.64
N ILE A 25 5.94 18.87 -10.41
CA ILE A 25 5.47 17.59 -10.91
C ILE A 25 4.36 17.10 -9.98
N ARG A 26 3.17 16.90 -10.51
CA ARG A 26 2.04 16.40 -9.74
C ARG A 26 2.16 14.89 -9.50
N VAL A 27 2.07 14.48 -8.25
CA VAL A 27 2.06 13.07 -7.82
C VAL A 27 0.67 12.75 -7.30
N VAL A 28 -0.08 11.98 -8.09
CA VAL A 28 -1.46 11.60 -7.80
C VAL A 28 -1.49 10.32 -6.98
N LEU A 29 -2.16 10.36 -5.83
CA LEU A 29 -2.28 9.25 -4.88
C LEU A 29 -3.76 8.87 -4.69
N GLU A 30 -4.03 7.62 -4.25
CA GLU A 30 -5.40 7.09 -4.14
C GLU A 30 -6.24 7.81 -3.07
N GLY A 31 -5.65 8.10 -1.90
CA GLY A 31 -6.39 8.69 -0.79
C GLY A 31 -5.61 9.72 0.03
N ARG A 32 -6.36 10.46 0.84
CA ARG A 32 -5.83 11.49 1.74
C ARG A 32 -4.73 11.02 2.67
N ASP A 33 -4.82 9.79 3.18
CA ASP A 33 -3.83 9.26 4.12
C ASP A 33 -2.48 9.03 3.43
N ASP A 34 -2.48 8.61 2.16
CA ASP A 34 -1.26 8.47 1.36
C ASP A 34 -0.63 9.84 1.12
N VAL A 35 -1.44 10.84 0.75
CA VAL A 35 -0.98 12.23 0.61
C VAL A 35 -0.32 12.72 1.89
N ALA A 36 -0.94 12.45 3.05
CA ALA A 36 -0.35 12.84 4.33
C ALA A 36 0.98 12.11 4.62
N LEU A 37 1.09 10.82 4.31
CA LEU A 37 2.37 10.09 4.43
C LEU A 37 3.46 10.67 3.52
N PHE A 38 3.13 10.99 2.28
CA PHE A 38 4.09 11.56 1.34
C PHE A 38 4.48 13.00 1.72
N ALA A 39 3.50 13.90 1.81
CA ALA A 39 3.73 15.33 1.97
C ALA A 39 4.18 15.72 3.38
N SER A 40 3.71 15.02 4.42
CA SER A 40 3.95 15.41 5.81
C SER A 40 4.97 14.55 6.54
N GLN A 41 5.41 13.42 5.97
CA GLN A 41 6.30 12.47 6.67
C GLN A 41 7.52 12.08 5.82
N TRP A 42 7.32 11.44 4.67
CA TRP A 42 8.43 10.82 3.93
C TRP A 42 9.19 11.77 3.01
N PHE A 43 8.46 12.69 2.37
CA PHE A 43 8.97 13.51 1.25
C PHE A 43 8.73 15.00 1.46
N VAL A 44 8.78 15.46 2.72
CA VAL A 44 8.53 16.85 3.11
C VAL A 44 9.40 17.82 2.31
N ALA A 45 10.69 17.51 2.17
CA ALA A 45 11.67 18.33 1.45
C ALA A 45 11.48 18.30 -0.07
N GLU A 46 10.75 17.31 -0.60
CA GLU A 46 10.53 17.16 -2.05
C GLU A 46 9.35 18.01 -2.54
N GLN A 47 8.63 18.68 -1.64
CA GLN A 47 7.50 19.57 -1.99
C GLN A 47 7.91 20.84 -2.76
N GLU A 48 9.21 21.13 -2.84
CA GLU A 48 9.73 22.17 -3.75
C GLU A 48 9.76 21.71 -5.23
N VAL A 49 9.58 20.41 -5.47
CA VAL A 49 9.62 19.78 -6.80
C VAL A 49 8.30 19.08 -7.13
N PHE A 50 7.61 18.53 -6.13
CA PHE A 50 6.40 17.74 -6.30
C PHE A 50 5.18 18.35 -5.60
N ASP A 51 4.03 18.26 -6.26
CA ASP A 51 2.72 18.54 -5.71
C ASP A 51 2.00 17.20 -5.43
N PHE A 52 1.85 16.83 -4.15
CA PHE A 52 1.19 15.57 -3.76
C PHE A 52 -0.32 15.78 -3.62
N VAL A 53 -1.11 15.07 -4.42
CA VAL A 53 -2.55 15.29 -4.51
C VAL A 53 -3.35 14.00 -4.49
N GLU A 54 -4.53 14.06 -3.88
CA GLU A 54 -5.51 12.98 -3.90
C GLU A 54 -6.26 12.98 -5.23
N ALA A 55 -6.41 11.82 -5.88
CA ALA A 55 -7.09 11.70 -7.16
C ALA A 55 -8.52 12.29 -7.15
N GLY A 56 -9.23 12.12 -6.04
CA GLY A 56 -10.59 12.63 -5.84
C GLY A 56 -10.73 14.16 -5.87
N HIS A 57 -9.62 14.91 -5.78
CA HIS A 57 -9.63 16.37 -5.96
C HIS A 57 -9.61 16.80 -7.43
N ILE A 58 -9.18 15.92 -8.35
CA ILE A 58 -9.02 16.24 -9.78
C ILE A 58 -10.19 15.67 -10.57
N VAL A 59 -10.53 14.40 -10.33
CA VAL A 59 -11.61 13.71 -11.05
C VAL A 59 -12.60 13.10 -10.07
N ALA A 60 -13.87 13.05 -10.48
CA ALA A 60 -14.90 12.35 -9.72
C ALA A 60 -14.65 10.83 -9.78
N GLY A 61 -14.45 10.20 -8.63
CA GLY A 61 -14.18 8.77 -8.53
C GLY A 61 -13.37 8.43 -7.28
N ALA A 62 -13.08 7.14 -7.09
CA ALA A 62 -12.21 6.66 -6.01
C ALA A 62 -11.35 5.48 -6.51
N GLY A 63 -10.20 5.27 -5.87
CA GLY A 63 -9.28 4.16 -6.12
C GLY A 63 -8.41 4.30 -7.37
N CYS A 64 -7.73 3.22 -7.74
CA CYS A 64 -6.74 3.16 -8.83
C CYS A 64 -7.20 3.72 -10.19
N THR A 65 -8.44 3.46 -10.62
CA THR A 65 -8.99 4.02 -11.87
C THR A 65 -9.10 5.53 -11.81
N SER A 66 -9.37 6.08 -10.62
CA SER A 66 -9.36 7.53 -10.37
C SER A 66 -7.96 8.10 -10.54
N VAL A 67 -6.92 7.42 -10.05
CA VAL A 67 -5.52 7.87 -10.18
C VAL A 67 -5.11 7.96 -11.64
N ALA A 68 -5.33 6.92 -12.44
CA ALA A 68 -4.98 6.94 -13.87
C ALA A 68 -5.72 8.07 -14.62
N ASN A 69 -7.03 8.23 -14.37
CA ASN A 69 -7.82 9.30 -14.98
C ASN A 69 -7.37 10.69 -14.54
N ALA A 70 -6.99 10.87 -13.27
CA ALA A 70 -6.48 12.13 -12.73
C ALA A 70 -5.09 12.49 -13.29
N VAL A 71 -4.23 11.49 -13.53
CA VAL A 71 -2.94 11.70 -14.22
C VAL A 71 -3.18 12.13 -15.65
N GLU A 72 -4.07 11.45 -16.38
CA GLU A 72 -4.41 11.84 -17.75
C GLU A 72 -4.99 13.26 -17.79
N HIS A 73 -5.96 13.57 -16.92
CA HIS A 73 -6.54 14.91 -16.82
C HIS A 73 -5.48 15.97 -16.53
N SER A 74 -4.58 15.72 -15.56
CA SER A 74 -3.52 16.67 -15.21
C SER A 74 -2.60 16.95 -16.41
N ARG A 75 -2.31 15.94 -17.22
CA ARG A 75 -1.42 16.09 -18.38
C ARG A 75 -2.12 16.69 -19.60
N SER A 76 -3.32 16.22 -19.92
CA SER A 76 -4.05 16.58 -21.14
C SER A 76 -4.84 17.87 -21.01
N THR A 77 -5.37 18.14 -19.81
CA THR A 77 -6.28 19.26 -19.55
C THR A 77 -5.54 20.38 -18.82
N ASP A 78 -4.85 20.07 -17.72
CA ASP A 78 -4.16 21.09 -16.93
C ASP A 78 -2.79 21.46 -17.51
N GLY A 79 -2.24 20.65 -18.41
CA GLY A 79 -0.89 20.84 -18.96
C GLY A 79 0.22 20.67 -17.91
N VAL A 80 -0.06 19.98 -16.79
CA VAL A 80 0.87 19.77 -15.68
C VAL A 80 1.57 18.41 -15.83
N PRO A 81 2.91 18.32 -15.65
CA PRO A 81 3.61 17.04 -15.57
C PRO A 81 3.05 16.21 -14.42
N ALA A 82 2.60 14.97 -14.69
CA ALA A 82 2.00 14.15 -13.65
C ALA A 82 2.38 12.67 -13.73
N ILE A 83 2.47 12.05 -12.55
CA ILE A 83 2.55 10.60 -12.34
C ILE A 83 1.54 10.16 -11.28
N GLY A 84 1.15 8.90 -11.32
CA GLY A 84 0.30 8.26 -10.31
C GLY A 84 1.05 7.19 -9.55
N ILE A 85 0.68 6.97 -8.29
CA ILE A 85 1.13 5.83 -7.49
C ILE A 85 -0.12 5.15 -6.91
N VAL A 86 -0.23 3.84 -7.08
CA VAL A 86 -1.36 3.02 -6.62
C VAL A 86 -0.88 1.85 -5.78
N ASP A 87 -1.77 1.35 -4.91
CA ASP A 87 -1.55 0.14 -4.12
C ASP A 87 -1.42 -1.10 -5.01
N ARG A 88 -0.63 -2.11 -4.59
CA ARG A 88 -0.58 -3.41 -5.29
C ARG A 88 -1.92 -4.15 -5.24
N ASP A 89 -2.76 -3.83 -4.26
CA ASP A 89 -4.11 -4.39 -4.11
C ASP A 89 -5.02 -4.14 -5.33
N VAL A 90 -4.64 -3.21 -6.23
CA VAL A 90 -5.30 -3.05 -7.54
C VAL A 90 -5.35 -4.36 -8.32
N LEU A 91 -4.28 -5.16 -8.26
CA LEU A 91 -4.19 -6.45 -8.96
C LEU A 91 -5.15 -7.48 -8.33
N PHE A 92 -5.46 -7.35 -7.04
CA PHE A 92 -6.51 -8.14 -6.40
C PHE A 92 -7.89 -7.74 -6.92
N ARG A 93 -8.17 -6.43 -7.02
CA ARG A 93 -9.44 -5.91 -7.54
C ARG A 93 -9.68 -6.37 -8.98
N GLU A 94 -8.63 -6.35 -9.80
CA GLU A 94 -8.60 -6.80 -11.20
C GLU A 94 -8.60 -8.33 -11.37
N ARG A 95 -8.49 -9.09 -10.27
CA ARG A 95 -8.38 -10.57 -10.28
C ARG A 95 -7.15 -11.06 -11.05
N ASN A 96 -6.11 -10.24 -11.16
CA ASN A 96 -4.85 -10.59 -11.79
C ASN A 96 -3.95 -11.30 -10.78
N TRP A 97 -4.34 -12.52 -10.41
CA TRP A 97 -3.67 -13.32 -9.38
C TRP A 97 -2.19 -13.59 -9.70
N ALA A 98 -1.87 -13.77 -10.98
CA ALA A 98 -0.50 -14.04 -11.41
C ALA A 98 0.42 -12.83 -11.15
N ALA A 99 0.02 -11.62 -11.55
CA ALA A 99 0.81 -10.42 -11.28
C ALA A 99 0.80 -10.07 -9.78
N LEU A 100 -0.34 -10.21 -9.10
CA LEU A 100 -0.48 -9.92 -7.67
C LEU A 100 0.51 -10.72 -6.82
N TYR A 101 0.77 -11.98 -7.18
CA TYR A 101 1.67 -12.88 -6.43
C TYR A 101 3.02 -13.13 -7.13
N GLU A 102 3.41 -12.28 -8.09
CA GLU A 102 4.73 -12.34 -8.70
C GLU A 102 5.83 -12.09 -7.66
N GLN A 103 6.80 -13.02 -7.62
CA GLN A 103 7.87 -13.06 -6.63
C GLN A 103 9.12 -12.31 -7.10
N GLU A 104 9.43 -12.38 -8.39
CA GLU A 104 10.58 -11.72 -8.98
C GLU A 104 10.26 -10.25 -9.23
N GLN A 105 10.98 -9.35 -8.55
CA GLN A 105 10.71 -7.91 -8.61
C GLN A 105 10.81 -7.37 -10.04
N ASP A 106 11.82 -7.77 -10.80
CA ASP A 106 11.99 -7.33 -12.19
C ASP A 106 10.81 -7.77 -13.09
N ARG A 107 10.27 -8.97 -12.86
CA ARG A 107 9.08 -9.45 -13.60
C ARG A 107 7.81 -8.72 -13.16
N PHE A 108 7.67 -8.45 -11.86
CA PHE A 108 6.57 -7.65 -11.34
C PHE A 108 6.57 -6.28 -11.99
N GLU A 109 7.70 -5.57 -11.95
CA GLU A 109 7.88 -4.27 -12.60
C GLU A 109 7.60 -4.36 -14.09
N ALA A 110 8.17 -5.32 -14.82
CA ALA A 110 7.90 -5.45 -16.26
C ALA A 110 6.41 -5.69 -16.59
N THR A 111 5.65 -6.29 -15.67
CA THR A 111 4.22 -6.58 -15.85
C THR A 111 3.33 -5.41 -15.46
N THR A 112 3.75 -4.59 -14.49
CA THR A 112 2.96 -3.46 -13.96
C THR A 112 3.44 -2.11 -14.45
N LEU A 113 4.58 -2.03 -15.12
CA LEU A 113 5.18 -0.79 -15.59
C LEU A 113 4.22 -0.09 -16.53
N ASN A 114 3.78 1.08 -16.10
CA ASN A 114 3.05 2.03 -16.91
C ASN A 114 3.74 3.39 -16.77
N ASP A 115 3.98 4.04 -17.90
CA ASP A 115 4.61 5.35 -17.96
C ASP A 115 3.84 6.42 -17.15
N GLN A 116 2.57 6.21 -16.83
CA GLN A 116 1.74 7.17 -16.10
C GLN A 116 1.54 6.79 -14.64
N VAL A 117 1.50 5.49 -14.32
CA VAL A 117 1.09 5.00 -13.00
C VAL A 117 2.05 3.92 -12.53
N HIS A 118 2.64 4.12 -11.35
CA HIS A 118 3.44 3.12 -10.66
C HIS A 118 2.56 2.30 -9.73
N VAL A 119 2.61 0.97 -9.86
CA VAL A 119 2.01 0.05 -8.89
C VAL A 119 3.06 -0.28 -7.84
N ALA A 120 2.78 0.03 -6.57
CA ALA A 120 3.67 -0.25 -5.45
C ALA A 120 4.05 -1.75 -5.37
N SER A 121 5.28 -2.06 -4.94
CA SER A 121 5.71 -3.46 -4.77
C SER A 121 5.14 -4.12 -3.52
N LEU A 122 4.80 -3.33 -2.50
CA LEU A 122 4.12 -3.79 -1.29
C LEU A 122 2.60 -3.70 -1.43
N TRP A 123 1.86 -4.48 -0.64
CA TRP A 123 0.42 -4.65 -0.81
C TRP A 123 -0.36 -3.33 -0.81
N GLU A 124 -0.07 -2.46 0.14
CA GLU A 124 -0.62 -1.11 0.30
C GLU A 124 0.52 -0.15 0.67
N ILE A 125 0.35 1.15 0.44
CA ILE A 125 1.30 2.19 0.86
C ILE A 125 1.61 2.12 2.37
N GLU A 126 0.63 1.78 3.21
CA GLU A 126 0.89 1.56 4.64
C GLU A 126 1.89 0.45 4.94
N ALA A 127 2.09 -0.49 4.03
CA ALA A 127 3.04 -1.59 4.23
C ALA A 127 4.47 -1.08 4.39
N TYR A 128 4.82 0.05 3.76
CA TYR A 128 6.16 0.65 3.89
C TYR A 128 6.44 1.23 5.29
N LEU A 129 5.43 1.37 6.14
CA LEU A 129 5.60 1.80 7.54
C LEU A 129 6.18 0.71 8.43
N PHE A 130 6.07 -0.55 8.00
CA PHE A 130 6.54 -1.69 8.78
C PHE A 130 8.03 -1.89 8.60
N ASP A 131 8.75 -1.69 9.69
CA ASP A 131 10.18 -1.93 9.78
C ASP A 131 10.47 -2.86 10.97
N PRO A 132 11.18 -3.98 10.77
CA PRO A 132 11.49 -4.92 11.85
C PRO A 132 12.07 -4.28 13.10
N ASP A 133 12.93 -3.27 12.95
CA ASP A 133 13.61 -2.62 14.07
C ASP A 133 12.65 -1.73 14.88
N LEU A 134 11.59 -1.21 14.24
CA LEU A 134 10.66 -0.27 14.85
C LEU A 134 9.51 -0.95 15.60
N LEU A 135 9.27 -2.25 15.36
CA LEU A 135 8.15 -2.98 15.98
C LEU A 135 8.22 -3.02 17.52
N GLY A 136 9.42 -3.16 18.09
CA GLY A 136 9.59 -3.08 19.55
C GLY A 136 9.25 -1.70 20.11
N HIS A 137 9.61 -0.64 19.37
CA HIS A 137 9.29 0.74 19.72
C HIS A 137 7.79 1.03 19.58
N LEU A 138 7.14 0.46 18.57
CA LEU A 138 5.68 0.52 18.42
C LEU A 138 4.98 -0.08 19.63
N VAL A 139 5.38 -1.29 20.06
CA VAL A 139 4.80 -1.93 21.26
C VAL A 139 4.99 -1.07 22.50
N ARG A 140 6.17 -0.46 22.66
CA ARG A 140 6.44 0.46 23.77
C ARG A 140 5.51 1.67 23.77
N ALA A 141 5.30 2.27 22.61
CA ALA A 141 4.52 3.51 22.46
C ALA A 141 3.00 3.27 22.56
N CYS A 142 2.52 2.15 22.03
CA CYS A 142 1.08 1.90 21.83
C CYS A 142 0.48 0.83 22.75
N SER A 143 1.22 0.27 23.71
CA SER A 143 0.66 -0.78 24.58
C SER A 143 -0.61 -0.30 25.30
N ARG A 144 -1.70 -1.08 25.22
CA ARG A 144 -2.92 -0.87 26.01
C ARG A 144 -2.69 -1.01 27.52
N ARG A 145 -1.60 -1.65 27.92
CA ARG A 145 -1.18 -1.84 29.31
C ARG A 145 0.24 -1.32 29.48
N PRO A 146 0.42 0.01 29.60
CA PRO A 146 1.74 0.59 29.79
C PRO A 146 2.22 0.41 31.26
N PRO A 147 3.54 0.30 31.50
CA PRO A 147 4.60 0.19 30.49
C PRO A 147 4.65 -1.20 29.85
N ALA A 148 4.99 -1.27 28.57
CA ALA A 148 5.29 -2.55 27.91
C ALA A 148 6.55 -3.19 28.51
N THR A 149 6.56 -4.51 28.66
CA THR A 149 7.72 -5.26 29.16
C THR A 149 8.75 -5.51 28.05
N THR A 150 10.01 -5.74 28.42
CA THR A 150 11.06 -6.11 27.47
C THR A 150 10.69 -7.34 26.64
N ALA A 151 10.10 -8.36 27.27
CA ALA A 151 9.64 -9.56 26.57
C ALA A 151 8.57 -9.25 25.50
N GLN A 152 7.64 -8.32 25.77
CA GLN A 152 6.64 -7.90 24.79
C GLN A 152 7.27 -7.18 23.60
N MET A 153 8.23 -6.29 23.85
CA MET A 153 8.95 -5.56 22.80
C MET A 153 9.80 -6.51 21.94
N SER A 154 10.53 -7.45 22.56
CA SER A 154 11.37 -8.42 21.84
C SER A 154 10.56 -9.43 21.03
N ALA A 155 9.34 -9.77 21.46
CA ALA A 155 8.46 -10.69 20.73
C ALA A 155 7.65 -10.02 19.60
N ALA A 156 7.78 -8.70 19.40
CA ALA A 156 6.94 -7.95 18.48
C ALA A 156 7.08 -8.42 17.02
N LEU A 157 8.33 -8.64 16.56
CA LEU A 157 8.60 -9.14 15.21
C LEU A 157 8.05 -10.54 15.00
N GLU A 158 8.35 -11.48 15.90
CA GLU A 158 7.87 -12.87 15.80
C GLU A 158 6.34 -12.94 15.72
N LYS A 159 5.64 -12.19 16.58
CA LYS A 159 4.18 -12.13 16.55
C LYS A 159 3.65 -11.50 15.26
N THR A 160 4.32 -10.45 14.76
CA THR A 160 3.93 -9.81 13.50
C THR A 160 4.07 -10.79 12.33
N LEU A 161 5.18 -11.53 12.28
CA LEU A 161 5.40 -12.58 11.27
C LEU A 161 4.36 -13.70 11.36
N ALA A 162 3.96 -14.11 12.56
CA ALA A 162 2.90 -15.10 12.74
C ALA A 162 1.54 -14.61 12.20
N GLU A 163 1.20 -13.34 12.40
CA GLU A 163 0.00 -12.74 11.82
C GLU A 163 0.09 -12.59 10.29
N CYS A 164 1.26 -12.25 9.74
CA CYS A 164 1.50 -12.24 8.30
C CYS A 164 1.33 -13.64 7.67
N ALA A 165 1.93 -14.66 8.28
CA ALA A 165 1.80 -16.04 7.80
C ALA A 165 0.33 -16.50 7.82
N LEU A 166 -0.41 -16.16 8.87
CA LEU A 166 -1.83 -16.45 8.97
C LEU A 166 -2.65 -15.71 7.90
N LEU A 167 -2.34 -14.44 7.61
CA LEU A 167 -3.01 -13.69 6.54
C LEU A 167 -2.72 -14.28 5.15
N LEU A 168 -1.51 -14.76 4.93
CA LEU A 168 -1.14 -15.45 3.70
C LEU A 168 -1.92 -16.79 3.57
N ASP A 169 -2.09 -17.52 4.66
CA ASP A 169 -2.87 -18.78 4.69
C ASP A 169 -4.34 -18.59 4.33
N ILE A 170 -4.94 -17.44 4.64
CA ILE A 170 -6.36 -17.17 4.32
C ILE A 170 -6.56 -16.52 2.95
N ALA A 171 -5.48 -16.12 2.26
CA ALA A 171 -5.55 -15.48 0.95
C ALA A 171 -6.36 -16.26 -0.10
N PRO A 172 -6.30 -17.61 -0.18
CA PRO A 172 -7.14 -18.40 -1.09
C PRO A 172 -8.64 -18.16 -0.88
N TYR A 173 -9.08 -18.04 0.38
CA TYR A 173 -10.47 -17.76 0.69
C TYR A 173 -10.87 -16.34 0.31
N LEU A 174 -10.00 -15.36 0.54
CA LEU A 174 -10.24 -13.97 0.15
C LEU A 174 -10.40 -13.85 -1.38
N ALA A 175 -9.50 -14.47 -2.14
CA ALA A 175 -9.56 -14.50 -3.60
C ALA A 175 -10.82 -15.22 -4.11
N GLY A 176 -11.13 -16.39 -3.55
CA GLY A 176 -12.34 -17.14 -3.91
C GLY A 176 -13.63 -16.38 -3.62
N SER A 177 -13.69 -15.65 -2.49
CA SER A 177 -14.82 -14.80 -2.13
C SER A 177 -14.97 -13.61 -3.09
N HIS A 178 -13.86 -12.93 -3.41
CA HIS A 178 -13.85 -11.80 -4.34
C HIS A 178 -14.29 -12.21 -5.75
N GLU A 179 -13.82 -13.36 -6.23
CA GLU A 179 -14.22 -13.91 -7.52
C GLU A 179 -15.72 -14.25 -7.56
N ALA A 180 -16.27 -14.72 -6.44
CA ALA A 180 -17.70 -14.96 -6.25
C ALA A 180 -18.54 -13.67 -6.05
N GLY A 181 -17.91 -12.49 -6.06
CA GLY A 181 -18.57 -11.20 -5.88
C GLY A 181 -18.91 -10.86 -4.41
N ALA A 182 -18.33 -11.58 -3.46
CA ALA A 182 -18.51 -11.35 -2.03
C ALA A 182 -17.33 -10.53 -1.46
N ALA A 183 -17.66 -9.41 -0.80
CA ALA A 183 -16.67 -8.62 -0.07
C ALA A 183 -16.48 -9.17 1.34
N VAL A 184 -15.25 -9.54 1.68
CA VAL A 184 -14.88 -9.92 3.06
C VAL A 184 -14.37 -8.67 3.76
N ALA A 185 -15.02 -8.23 4.84
CA ALA A 185 -14.58 -7.05 5.58
C ALA A 185 -13.16 -7.22 6.16
N ALA A 186 -12.36 -6.15 6.22
CA ALA A 186 -11.00 -6.19 6.78
C ALA A 186 -10.98 -6.66 8.25
N GLY A 187 -12.01 -6.35 9.04
CA GLY A 187 -12.16 -6.82 10.42
C GLY A 187 -12.57 -8.28 10.59
N TYR A 188 -12.79 -9.03 9.50
CA TYR A 188 -13.18 -10.44 9.57
C TYR A 188 -12.12 -11.25 10.33
N LEU A 189 -12.53 -11.86 11.44
CA LEU A 189 -11.71 -12.68 12.34
C LEU A 189 -10.48 -11.95 12.92
N CYS A 190 -10.44 -10.62 12.95
CA CYS A 190 -9.24 -9.86 13.33
C CYS A 190 -8.77 -10.07 14.77
N ASP A 191 -9.67 -10.49 15.67
CA ASP A 191 -9.41 -10.78 17.08
C ASP A 191 -9.28 -12.29 17.38
N ALA A 192 -9.49 -13.14 16.37
CA ALA A 192 -9.44 -14.58 16.51
C ALA A 192 -8.01 -15.12 16.48
N ASN A 193 -7.74 -16.16 17.28
CA ASN A 193 -6.49 -16.89 17.25
C ASN A 193 -6.36 -17.76 15.99
N ALA A 194 -5.14 -18.23 15.70
CA ALA A 194 -4.83 -19.00 14.48
C ALA A 194 -5.73 -20.24 14.29
N GLN A 195 -5.97 -21.02 15.35
CA GLN A 195 -6.81 -22.22 15.28
C GLN A 195 -8.25 -21.91 14.85
N ARG A 196 -8.84 -20.86 15.44
CA ARG A 196 -10.20 -20.43 15.09
C ARG A 196 -10.25 -19.87 13.67
N VAL A 197 -9.23 -19.12 13.24
CA VAL A 197 -9.12 -18.62 11.87
C VAL A 197 -9.07 -19.76 10.87
N GLN A 198 -8.17 -20.72 11.07
CA GLN A 198 -8.01 -21.87 10.19
C GLN A 198 -9.28 -22.74 10.11
N ALA A 199 -9.93 -23.01 11.24
CA ALA A 199 -11.15 -23.80 11.27
C ALA A 199 -12.31 -23.11 10.51
N GLU A 200 -12.50 -21.82 10.74
CA GLU A 200 -13.57 -21.05 10.09
C GLU A 200 -13.28 -20.87 8.60
N VAL A 201 -12.06 -20.51 8.21
CA VAL A 201 -11.68 -20.35 6.80
C VAL A 201 -11.74 -21.67 6.05
N GLY A 202 -11.33 -22.78 6.67
CA GLY A 202 -11.48 -24.11 6.08
C GLY A 202 -12.94 -24.49 5.80
N ARG A 203 -13.85 -24.13 6.71
CA ARG A 203 -15.30 -24.30 6.50
C ARG A 203 -15.80 -23.43 5.33
N GLN A 204 -15.43 -22.15 5.31
CA GLN A 204 -15.85 -21.22 4.26
C GLN A 204 -15.32 -21.59 2.88
N LEU A 205 -14.08 -22.08 2.80
CA LEU A 205 -13.50 -22.61 1.55
C LEU A 205 -14.30 -23.80 1.01
N ALA A 206 -14.79 -24.69 1.87
CA ALA A 206 -15.62 -25.82 1.48
C ALA A 206 -17.02 -25.41 0.99
N GLU A 207 -17.49 -24.23 1.38
CA GLU A 207 -18.78 -23.66 0.98
C GLU A 207 -18.69 -22.84 -0.34
N LEU A 208 -17.48 -22.56 -0.83
CA LEU A 208 -17.30 -21.84 -2.09
C LEU A 208 -17.88 -22.64 -3.28
N THR A 209 -18.49 -21.93 -4.22
CA THR A 209 -18.91 -22.47 -5.51
C THR A 209 -18.05 -21.87 -6.63
N PRO A 210 -18.02 -22.47 -7.83
CA PRO A 210 -17.45 -21.81 -9.01
C PRO A 210 -18.12 -20.43 -9.25
N PRO A 211 -17.37 -19.38 -9.65
CA PRO A 211 -15.95 -19.39 -9.99
C PRO A 211 -14.98 -19.32 -8.78
N GLY A 212 -15.47 -19.06 -7.56
CA GLY A 212 -14.66 -18.88 -6.36
C GLY A 212 -13.72 -20.05 -6.02
N VAL A 213 -14.17 -21.29 -6.21
CA VAL A 213 -13.32 -22.49 -6.01
C VAL A 213 -12.08 -22.48 -6.91
N ALA A 214 -12.23 -22.05 -8.16
CA ALA A 214 -11.12 -22.01 -9.11
C ALA A 214 -10.07 -20.95 -8.71
N ALA A 215 -10.53 -19.75 -8.35
CA ALA A 215 -9.65 -18.69 -7.86
C ALA A 215 -8.93 -19.09 -6.56
N ALA A 216 -9.65 -19.69 -5.59
CA ALA A 216 -9.05 -20.18 -4.37
C ALA A 216 -7.96 -21.24 -4.64
N THR A 217 -8.22 -22.18 -5.57
CA THR A 217 -7.23 -23.19 -5.96
C THR A 217 -5.99 -22.58 -6.61
N GLN A 218 -6.18 -21.62 -7.51
CA GLN A 218 -5.09 -20.90 -8.16
C GLN A 218 -4.23 -20.14 -7.15
N VAL A 219 -4.87 -19.37 -6.26
CA VAL A 219 -4.17 -18.58 -5.24
C VAL A 219 -3.49 -19.49 -4.21
N GLN A 220 -4.08 -20.62 -3.85
CA GLN A 220 -3.43 -21.61 -2.98
C GLN A 220 -2.10 -22.08 -3.59
N ALA A 221 -2.06 -22.38 -4.88
CA ALA A 221 -0.83 -22.81 -5.55
C ALA A 221 0.24 -21.70 -5.55
N LEU A 222 -0.15 -20.44 -5.74
CA LEU A 222 0.75 -19.29 -5.68
C LEU A 222 1.28 -19.05 -4.25
N VAL A 223 0.41 -19.15 -3.24
CA VAL A 223 0.77 -19.05 -1.82
C VAL A 223 1.79 -20.11 -1.42
N GLU A 224 1.63 -21.36 -1.85
CA GLU A 224 2.60 -22.41 -1.54
C GLU A 224 3.97 -22.14 -2.19
N GLN A 225 4.01 -21.53 -3.38
CA GLN A 225 5.27 -21.09 -3.99
C GLN A 225 5.94 -19.96 -3.19
N ILE A 226 5.15 -18.99 -2.71
CA ILE A 226 5.64 -17.89 -1.86
C ILE A 226 6.22 -18.44 -0.56
N LYS A 227 5.53 -19.37 0.09
CA LYS A 227 6.03 -20.02 1.31
C LYS A 227 7.32 -20.80 1.08
N ALA A 228 7.45 -21.47 -0.07
CA ALA A 228 8.67 -22.18 -0.44
C ALA A 228 9.86 -21.23 -0.68
N GLY A 229 9.60 -19.98 -1.10
CA GLY A 229 10.59 -18.93 -1.31
C GLY A 229 10.87 -18.04 -0.09
N LEU A 230 10.29 -18.35 1.08
CA LEU A 230 10.39 -17.49 2.26
C LEU A 230 11.85 -17.35 2.75
N PRO A 231 12.35 -16.12 2.99
CA PRO A 231 13.67 -15.92 3.56
C PRO A 231 13.85 -16.57 4.94
N VAL A 232 15.09 -16.91 5.30
CA VAL A 232 15.39 -17.55 6.59
C VAL A 232 15.41 -16.54 7.73
N ALA A 233 15.94 -15.33 7.50
CA ALA A 233 16.09 -14.33 8.54
C ALA A 233 14.75 -13.63 8.83
N PRO A 234 14.28 -13.55 10.10
CA PRO A 234 13.02 -12.89 10.44
C PRO A 234 12.91 -11.43 9.97
N SER A 235 14.02 -10.69 9.97
CA SER A 235 14.10 -9.32 9.47
C SER A 235 13.87 -9.21 7.96
N GLU A 236 14.20 -10.26 7.20
CA GLU A 236 13.98 -10.34 5.75
C GLU A 236 12.58 -10.91 5.42
N GLN A 237 12.01 -11.72 6.34
CA GLN A 237 10.66 -12.27 6.16
C GLN A 237 9.58 -11.21 6.17
N LEU A 238 9.67 -10.20 7.04
CA LEU A 238 8.64 -9.16 7.14
C LEU A 238 8.45 -8.38 5.81
N PRO A 239 9.48 -7.73 5.23
CA PRO A 239 9.33 -7.04 3.95
C PRO A 239 8.93 -8.00 2.83
N PHE A 240 9.32 -9.27 2.88
CA PHE A 240 8.85 -10.27 1.93
C PHE A 240 7.34 -10.54 2.06
N TYR A 241 6.83 -10.75 3.28
CA TYR A 241 5.40 -10.97 3.52
C TYR A 241 4.55 -9.76 3.11
N LEU A 242 5.02 -8.54 3.38
CA LEU A 242 4.30 -7.29 3.10
C LEU A 242 4.00 -7.06 1.61
N ARG A 243 4.63 -7.82 0.72
CA ARG A 243 4.27 -7.87 -0.72
C ARG A 243 2.95 -8.59 -0.99
N TYR A 244 2.53 -9.48 -0.10
CA TYR A 244 1.46 -10.46 -0.36
C TYR A 244 0.35 -10.48 0.68
N VAL A 245 0.44 -9.67 1.74
CA VAL A 245 -0.55 -9.61 2.81
C VAL A 245 -1.28 -8.27 2.83
N ASP A 246 -2.60 -8.36 2.94
CA ASP A 246 -3.49 -7.21 3.15
C ASP A 246 -3.08 -6.45 4.42
N THR A 247 -2.53 -5.24 4.24
CA THR A 247 -1.91 -4.49 5.32
C THR A 247 -2.95 -3.84 6.21
N LYS A 248 -4.10 -3.42 5.68
CA LYS A 248 -5.27 -3.00 6.47
C LYS A 248 -5.73 -4.11 7.42
N ARG A 249 -5.80 -5.36 6.95
CA ARG A 249 -6.06 -6.52 7.85
C ARG A 249 -4.95 -6.72 8.87
N LEU A 250 -3.69 -6.65 8.44
CA LEU A 250 -2.54 -6.81 9.34
C LEU A 250 -2.60 -5.79 10.48
N LEU A 251 -2.79 -4.50 10.15
CA LEU A 251 -2.90 -3.43 11.13
C LEU A 251 -3.98 -3.72 12.17
N LEU A 252 -5.19 -4.14 11.74
CA LEU A 252 -6.27 -4.52 12.66
C LEU A 252 -5.86 -5.69 13.56
N ARG A 253 -5.31 -6.77 12.99
CA ARG A 253 -4.87 -7.95 13.75
C ARG A 253 -3.79 -7.62 14.77
N LEU A 254 -2.82 -6.78 14.41
CA LEU A 254 -1.74 -6.39 15.32
C LEU A 254 -2.23 -5.59 16.52
N THR A 255 -3.33 -4.84 16.40
CA THR A 255 -3.93 -4.21 17.58
C THR A 255 -4.34 -5.23 18.65
N HIS A 256 -4.75 -6.43 18.23
CA HIS A 256 -5.12 -7.53 19.13
C HIS A 256 -3.91 -8.39 19.53
N ALA A 257 -3.12 -8.85 18.55
CA ALA A 257 -2.00 -9.76 18.77
C ALA A 257 -0.87 -9.16 19.64
N LEU A 258 -0.63 -7.85 19.48
CA LEU A 258 0.36 -7.10 20.24
C LEU A 258 -0.26 -6.31 21.41
N GLY A 259 -1.60 -6.25 21.50
CA GLY A 259 -2.32 -5.53 22.55
C GLY A 259 -2.13 -4.00 22.47
N LEU A 260 -2.25 -3.43 21.27
CA LEU A 260 -1.97 -2.02 20.97
C LEU A 260 -3.23 -1.16 20.92
N THR A 261 -3.12 0.10 21.28
CA THR A 261 -4.14 1.12 21.03
C THR A 261 -4.36 1.33 19.53
N ALA A 262 -5.42 2.06 19.17
CA ALA A 262 -5.64 2.48 17.78
C ALA A 262 -4.53 3.43 17.29
N ASN A 263 -4.53 3.75 15.98
CA ASN A 263 -3.62 4.68 15.30
C ASN A 263 -2.15 4.24 15.18
N ILE A 264 -1.90 2.94 15.16
CA ILE A 264 -0.55 2.37 14.99
C ILE A 264 0.17 2.89 13.74
N LYS A 265 -0.57 3.20 12.66
CA LYS A 265 -0.07 3.78 11.42
C LYS A 265 0.75 5.05 11.66
N TRP A 266 0.14 6.04 12.32
CA TRP A 266 0.77 7.34 12.54
C TRP A 266 1.91 7.27 13.55
N VAL A 267 1.86 6.31 14.48
CA VAL A 267 2.99 6.06 15.39
C VAL A 267 4.17 5.44 14.63
N LEU A 268 3.93 4.49 13.72
CA LEU A 268 4.98 3.96 12.86
C LEU A 268 5.60 5.06 11.97
N ALA A 269 4.77 5.92 11.38
CA ALA A 269 5.25 7.05 10.58
C ALA A 269 6.18 7.98 11.39
N ALA A 270 5.75 8.37 12.60
CA ALA A 270 6.57 9.19 13.50
C ALA A 270 7.87 8.50 13.94
N LEU A 271 7.86 7.16 14.13
CA LEU A 271 9.07 6.39 14.44
C LEU A 271 10.05 6.34 13.25
N GLN A 272 9.54 6.22 12.02
CA GLN A 272 10.35 6.30 10.81
C GLN A 272 10.96 7.70 10.64
N GLU A 273 10.16 8.76 10.83
CA GLU A 273 10.63 10.14 10.78
C GLU A 273 11.75 10.39 11.81
N ALA A 274 11.55 9.97 13.06
CA ALA A 274 12.53 10.09 14.13
C ALA A 274 13.84 9.32 13.87
N THR A 275 13.82 8.35 12.96
CA THR A 275 14.99 7.57 12.53
C THR A 275 15.48 7.93 11.12
N SER A 276 14.91 8.98 10.53
CA SER A 276 15.21 9.44 9.16
C SER A 276 15.07 8.32 8.11
N ARG A 277 14.12 7.40 8.32
CA ARG A 277 13.80 6.31 7.39
C ARG A 277 12.63 6.74 6.49
N ARG A 278 12.73 6.44 5.20
CA ARG A 278 11.65 6.64 4.23
C ARG A 278 11.64 5.51 3.17
N PRO A 279 10.53 5.27 2.47
CA PRO A 279 10.40 4.17 1.51
C PRO A 279 11.33 4.37 0.30
N HIS A 280 12.27 3.44 0.09
CA HIS A 280 13.26 3.55 -0.97
C HIS A 280 12.65 3.49 -2.37
N GLU A 281 11.74 2.55 -2.61
CA GLU A 281 11.06 2.41 -3.90
C GLU A 281 10.31 3.68 -4.29
N LEU A 282 9.52 4.26 -3.37
CA LEU A 282 8.74 5.47 -3.64
C LEU A 282 9.69 6.65 -3.93
N ALA A 283 10.82 6.74 -3.23
CA ALA A 283 11.86 7.73 -3.54
C ALA A 283 12.44 7.55 -4.95
N GLN A 284 12.67 6.32 -5.40
CA GLN A 284 13.13 6.04 -6.77
C GLN A 284 12.08 6.39 -7.82
N VAL A 285 10.79 6.18 -7.52
CA VAL A 285 9.69 6.59 -8.40
C VAL A 285 9.71 8.11 -8.60
N LEU A 286 9.83 8.88 -7.51
CA LEU A 286 9.93 10.34 -7.58
C LEU A 286 11.18 10.79 -8.35
N GLU A 287 12.34 10.19 -8.08
CA GLU A 287 13.58 10.53 -8.80
C GLU A 287 13.46 10.26 -10.30
N ARG A 288 12.87 9.13 -10.70
CA ARG A 288 12.59 8.83 -12.11
C ARG A 288 11.66 9.86 -12.74
N ALA A 289 10.65 10.33 -12.00
CA ALA A 289 9.76 11.39 -12.47
C ALA A 289 10.50 12.72 -12.65
N ARG A 290 11.36 13.10 -11.70
CA ARG A 290 12.21 14.29 -11.81
C ARG A 290 13.08 14.27 -13.07
N HIS A 291 13.78 13.16 -13.30
CA HIS A 291 14.59 12.98 -14.50
C HIS A 291 13.78 12.99 -15.79
N ARG A 292 12.56 12.45 -15.76
CA ARG A 292 11.70 12.39 -16.94
C ARG A 292 11.18 13.76 -17.37
N PHE A 293 10.88 14.64 -16.41
CA PHE A 293 10.29 15.94 -16.68
C PHE A 293 11.31 17.09 -16.66
N ASP A 294 12.62 16.78 -16.61
CA ASP A 294 13.73 17.75 -16.72
C ASP A 294 13.64 18.93 -15.73
N VAL A 295 13.13 18.69 -14.53
CA VAL A 295 13.09 19.71 -13.46
C VAL A 295 14.43 19.69 -12.72
N TYR A 296 15.29 20.66 -13.03
CA TYR A 296 16.59 20.94 -12.38
C TYR A 296 16.54 22.25 -11.59
#